data_AF-A0A2E0R716-F1
#
_entry.id   AF-A0A2E0R716-F1
#
_cell.length_a   1.000
_cell.length_b   1.000
_cell.length_c   1.000
_cell.angle_alpha   90.00
_cell.angle_beta   90.00
_cell.angle_gamma   90.00
#
_symmetry.space_group_name_H-M   'P 1'
#
loop_
_entity.id
_entity.type
_entity.pdbx_description
1 polymer ?
#
loop_
_entity_poly.entity_id
_entity_poly.type
_entity_poly.pdbx_seq_one_letter_code
_entity_poly.pdbx_strand_id
1 'polypeptide(L)'
;MVVAETLAVIEGIGLVTKSVQQIKSVLRKKDSQPDELAAHIDNLFKAENQIASKSRNPVTEKWNKMLGKKLGDNSDPTSMQAVVSYKIQQRQADEAIAEVKNLINRRFPGAWDEILIERQDRIEKAKTAKARYREKEKEKWDKIFQIARNILILSLGLGAILIFIIMSKVK
;
A
#
# COMPACT_ATOMS: atom_id res chain seq x y z
N MET A 1 15.33 -10.98 -12.87
CA MET A 1 14.09 -10.40 -12.34
C MET A 1 12.97 -11.45 -12.18
N VAL A 2 12.78 -12.37 -13.13
CA VAL A 2 11.76 -13.45 -13.04
C VAL A 2 11.94 -14.39 -11.85
N VAL A 3 13.19 -14.76 -11.51
CA VAL A 3 13.48 -15.58 -10.31
C VAL A 3 13.05 -14.87 -9.03
N ALA A 4 13.16 -13.53 -8.96
CA ALA A 4 12.76 -12.78 -7.77
C ALA A 4 11.24 -12.74 -7.57
N GLU A 5 10.45 -12.87 -8.65
CA GLU A 5 8.99 -12.82 -8.59
C GLU A 5 8.39 -14.16 -8.17
N THR A 6 8.89 -15.28 -8.71
CA THR A 6 8.49 -16.61 -8.25
C THR A 6 8.97 -16.89 -6.84
N LEU A 7 10.18 -16.46 -6.49
CA LEU A 7 10.69 -16.52 -5.12
C LEU A 7 9.82 -15.69 -4.18
N ALA A 8 9.46 -14.46 -4.52
CA ALA A 8 8.62 -13.63 -3.65
C ALA A 8 7.22 -14.23 -3.40
N VAL A 9 6.64 -14.92 -4.37
CA VAL A 9 5.35 -15.61 -4.20
C VAL A 9 5.50 -16.85 -3.32
N ILE A 10 6.54 -17.66 -3.54
CA ILE A 10 6.86 -18.83 -2.71
C ILE A 10 7.21 -18.40 -1.26
N GLU A 11 7.96 -17.31 -1.11
CA GLU A 11 8.26 -16.67 0.17
C GLU A 11 6.99 -16.16 0.85
N GLY A 12 6.07 -15.56 0.09
CA GLY A 12 4.75 -15.15 0.58
C GLY A 12 3.96 -16.33 1.17
N ILE A 13 3.86 -17.45 0.45
CA ILE A 13 3.15 -18.64 0.94
C ILE A 13 3.85 -19.27 2.16
N GLY A 14 5.18 -19.32 2.14
CA GLY A 14 5.97 -19.77 3.28
C GLY A 14 5.74 -18.89 4.51
N LEU A 15 5.63 -17.58 4.30
CA LEU A 15 5.35 -16.60 5.35
C LEU A 15 3.93 -16.71 5.89
N VAL A 16 2.92 -16.93 5.03
CA VAL A 16 1.53 -17.22 5.44
C VAL A 16 1.51 -18.45 6.35
N THR A 17 2.09 -19.56 5.88
CA THR A 17 2.11 -20.84 6.62
C THR A 17 2.82 -20.71 7.97
N LYS A 18 3.98 -20.05 7.98
CA LYS A 18 4.75 -19.78 9.21
C LYS A 18 3.96 -18.91 10.19
N SER A 19 3.29 -17.87 9.68
CA SER A 19 2.50 -16.96 10.52
C SER A 19 1.34 -17.69 11.18
N VAL A 20 0.62 -18.55 10.46
CA VAL A 20 -0.45 -19.40 11.03
C VAL A 20 0.08 -20.32 12.13
N GLN A 21 1.23 -20.97 11.90
CA GLN A 21 1.85 -21.84 12.92
C GLN A 21 2.26 -21.07 14.17
N GLN A 22 2.82 -19.87 14.00
CA GLN A 22 3.19 -19.00 15.12
C GLN A 22 1.95 -18.51 15.88
N ILE A 23 0.90 -18.09 15.18
CA ILE A 23 -0.39 -17.72 15.79
C ILE A 23 -0.96 -18.89 16.61
N LYS A 24 -0.98 -20.10 16.04
CA LYS A 24 -1.39 -21.33 16.76
C LYS A 24 -0.55 -21.55 18.02
N SER A 25 0.77 -21.33 17.94
CA SER A 25 1.68 -21.48 19.07
C SER A 25 1.37 -20.48 20.20
N VAL A 26 1.25 -19.19 19.86
CA VAL A 26 0.93 -18.12 20.83
C VAL A 26 -0.45 -18.34 21.47
N LEU A 27 -1.45 -18.72 20.68
CA LEU A 27 -2.79 -19.01 21.18
C LEU A 27 -2.89 -20.27 22.03
N ARG A 28 -1.89 -21.16 22.01
CA ARG A 28 -1.81 -22.31 22.94
C ARG A 28 -1.17 -21.94 24.28
N LYS A 29 -0.35 -20.90 24.33
CA LYS A 29 0.27 -20.42 25.59
C LYS A 29 -0.83 -19.87 26.52
N LYS A 30 -0.73 -20.19 27.81
CA LYS A 30 -1.71 -19.81 28.85
C LYS A 30 -1.83 -18.28 28.96
N ASP A 31 -0.69 -17.59 28.87
CA ASP A 31 -0.63 -16.13 28.78
C ASP A 31 -0.69 -15.74 27.30
N SER A 32 -1.76 -15.07 26.89
CA SER A 32 -1.82 -14.50 25.55
C SER A 32 -0.84 -13.33 25.50
N GLN A 33 0.07 -13.32 24.54
CA GLN A 33 0.93 -12.17 24.26
C GLN A 33 0.28 -11.38 23.11
N PRO A 34 -0.48 -10.31 23.40
CA PRO A 34 -1.26 -9.61 22.37
C PRO A 34 -0.33 -8.99 21.32
N ASP A 35 0.85 -8.53 21.73
CA ASP A 35 1.85 -7.93 20.84
C ASP A 35 2.47 -8.95 19.89
N GLU A 36 2.80 -10.15 20.39
CA GLU A 36 3.33 -11.25 19.57
C GLU A 36 2.25 -11.72 18.56
N LEU A 37 0.99 -11.88 19.02
CA LEU A 37 -0.14 -12.22 18.17
C LEU A 37 -0.38 -11.16 17.08
N ALA A 38 -0.33 -9.88 17.44
CA ALA A 38 -0.48 -8.77 16.50
C ALA A 38 0.63 -8.76 15.43
N ALA A 39 1.88 -9.00 15.82
CA ALA A 39 3.00 -9.08 14.89
C ALA A 39 2.85 -10.23 13.89
N HIS A 40 2.37 -11.40 14.34
CA HIS A 40 2.14 -12.53 13.43
C HIS A 40 0.94 -12.32 12.51
N ILE A 41 -0.13 -11.68 12.99
CA ILE A 41 -1.27 -11.29 12.16
C ILE A 41 -0.86 -10.26 11.11
N ASP A 42 -0.02 -9.28 11.47
CA ASP A 42 0.50 -8.30 10.51
C ASP A 42 1.39 -8.97 9.44
N ASN A 43 2.23 -9.93 9.83
CA ASN A 43 3.03 -10.71 8.88
C ASN A 43 2.17 -11.55 7.93
N LEU A 44 1.06 -12.13 8.42
CA LEU A 44 0.08 -12.84 7.60
C LEU A 44 -0.53 -11.92 6.53
N PHE A 45 -1.01 -10.74 6.93
CA PHE A 45 -1.58 -9.76 5.99
C PHE A 45 -0.53 -9.19 5.03
N LYS A 46 0.72 -9.00 5.46
CA LYS A 46 1.82 -8.60 4.56
C LYS A 46 2.07 -9.67 3.50
N ALA A 47 2.10 -10.94 3.88
CA ALA A 47 2.30 -12.06 2.98
C ALA A 47 1.16 -12.19 1.95
N GLU A 48 -0.09 -12.07 2.39
CA GLU A 48 -1.27 -12.02 1.51
C GLU A 48 -1.17 -10.87 0.50
N ASN A 49 -0.80 -9.66 0.97
CA ASN A 49 -0.61 -8.51 0.10
C ASN A 49 0.54 -8.69 -0.90
N GLN A 50 1.60 -9.43 -0.55
CA GLN A 50 2.68 -9.77 -1.49
C GLN A 50 2.15 -10.68 -2.62
N ILE A 51 1.33 -11.68 -2.27
CA ILE A 51 0.69 -12.57 -3.25
C ILE A 51 -0.27 -11.77 -4.15
N ALA A 52 -1.06 -10.85 -3.58
CA ALA A 52 -2.04 -10.06 -4.32
C ALA A 52 -1.41 -8.94 -5.18
N SER A 53 -0.44 -8.19 -4.67
CA SER A 53 0.16 -7.04 -5.37
C SER A 53 0.99 -7.44 -6.59
N LYS A 54 1.59 -8.63 -6.57
CA LYS A 54 2.41 -9.13 -7.68
C LYS A 54 1.58 -9.77 -8.80
N SER A 55 0.30 -10.07 -8.56
CA SER A 55 -0.67 -10.44 -9.59
C SER A 55 -1.11 -9.25 -10.47
N ARG A 56 -1.05 -8.03 -9.92
CA ARG A 56 -1.49 -6.81 -10.60
C ARG A 56 -0.45 -6.22 -11.56
N ASN A 57 0.76 -6.79 -11.62
CA ASN A 57 1.81 -6.39 -12.56
C ASN A 57 1.74 -7.26 -13.82
N PRO A 58 1.23 -6.74 -14.96
CA PRO A 58 1.34 -7.41 -16.25
C PRO A 58 2.77 -7.22 -16.78
N VAL A 59 3.76 -7.93 -16.21
CA VAL A 59 5.12 -8.00 -16.79
C VAL A 59 5.22 -9.26 -17.65
N THR A 60 4.23 -9.40 -18.52
CA THR A 60 4.06 -10.45 -19.53
C THR A 60 4.98 -10.21 -20.73
N GLU A 61 5.60 -9.04 -20.89
CA GLU A 61 6.24 -8.71 -22.17
C GLU A 61 7.69 -9.21 -22.31
N LYS A 62 8.49 -9.14 -21.24
CA LYS A 62 9.86 -9.71 -21.24
C LYS A 62 9.88 -11.21 -20.96
N TRP A 63 8.84 -11.72 -20.29
CA TRP A 63 8.68 -13.14 -19.98
C TRP A 63 8.34 -13.93 -21.26
N ASN A 64 7.38 -13.45 -22.07
CA ASN A 64 7.01 -14.04 -23.37
C ASN A 64 8.21 -14.18 -24.32
N LYS A 65 9.07 -13.16 -24.34
CA LYS A 65 10.20 -13.10 -25.28
C LYS A 65 11.37 -14.00 -24.88
N MET A 66 11.51 -14.34 -23.59
CA MET A 66 12.60 -15.20 -23.10
C MET A 66 12.20 -16.67 -22.97
N LEU A 67 10.98 -16.96 -22.52
CA LEU A 67 10.56 -18.33 -22.28
C LEU A 67 10.12 -19.06 -23.56
N GLY A 68 9.54 -18.35 -24.54
CA GLY A 68 9.27 -18.90 -25.88
C GLY A 68 10.55 -19.31 -26.66
N LYS A 69 11.74 -18.95 -26.17
CA LYS A 69 13.03 -19.33 -26.77
C LYS A 69 13.71 -20.56 -26.13
N LYS A 70 13.28 -21.01 -24.95
CA LYS A 70 13.94 -22.11 -24.21
C LYS A 70 13.04 -23.31 -23.90
N LEU A 71 11.73 -23.12 -23.86
CA LEU A 71 10.77 -24.20 -23.67
C LEU A 71 9.80 -24.10 -24.83
N GLY A 72 9.73 -25.14 -25.67
CA GLY A 72 8.75 -25.20 -26.74
C GLY A 72 7.36 -24.83 -26.23
N ASP A 73 6.86 -23.70 -26.73
CA ASP A 73 5.47 -23.26 -26.79
C ASP A 73 4.53 -23.57 -25.59
N ASN A 74 4.98 -23.40 -24.35
CA ASN A 74 4.13 -23.63 -23.16
C ASN A 74 4.30 -22.58 -22.05
N SER A 75 4.83 -21.43 -22.40
CA SER A 75 5.10 -20.35 -21.46
C SER A 75 4.38 -19.11 -21.95
N ASP A 76 3.09 -19.09 -21.68
CA ASP A 76 2.21 -17.92 -21.77
C ASP A 76 1.83 -17.50 -20.33
N PRO A 77 1.89 -16.22 -19.90
CA PRO A 77 1.42 -15.78 -18.59
C PRO A 77 -0.11 -15.81 -18.53
N THR A 78 -0.76 -15.95 -19.68
CA THR A 78 -2.17 -16.31 -19.81
C THR A 78 -2.36 -17.83 -19.84
N SER A 79 -1.29 -18.61 -19.72
CA SER A 79 -1.40 -20.06 -19.57
C SER A 79 -2.28 -20.37 -18.38
N MET A 80 -3.17 -21.32 -18.60
CA MET A 80 -4.08 -21.82 -17.59
C MET A 80 -3.31 -22.21 -16.31
N GLN A 81 -2.09 -22.75 -16.45
CA GLN A 81 -1.25 -23.13 -15.32
C GLN A 81 -0.89 -21.94 -14.42
N ALA A 82 -0.43 -20.81 -14.98
CA ALA A 82 -0.07 -19.64 -14.19
C ALA A 82 -1.30 -19.03 -13.47
N VAL A 83 -2.43 -18.96 -14.17
CA VAL A 83 -3.70 -18.47 -13.61
C VAL A 83 -4.19 -19.40 -12.49
N VAL A 84 -4.15 -20.72 -12.71
CA VAL A 84 -4.56 -21.73 -11.72
C VAL A 84 -3.67 -21.67 -10.49
N SER A 85 -2.34 -21.66 -10.65
CA SER A 85 -1.42 -21.56 -9.50
C SER A 85 -1.67 -20.30 -8.68
N TYR A 86 -1.83 -19.15 -9.34
CA TYR A 86 -2.14 -17.90 -8.64
C TYR A 86 -3.47 -17.99 -7.87
N LYS A 87 -4.55 -18.45 -8.52
CA LYS A 87 -5.86 -18.54 -7.87
C LYS A 87 -5.85 -19.50 -6.70
N ILE A 88 -5.14 -20.62 -6.80
CA ILE A 88 -4.97 -21.56 -5.68
C ILE A 88 -4.24 -20.89 -4.52
N GLN A 89 -3.14 -20.17 -4.79
CA GLN A 89 -2.36 -19.52 -3.74
C GLN A 89 -3.13 -18.40 -3.05
N GLN A 90 -3.91 -17.63 -3.81
CA GLN A 90 -4.83 -16.65 -3.25
C GLN A 90 -5.84 -17.32 -2.31
N ARG A 91 -6.46 -18.43 -2.75
CA ARG A 91 -7.41 -19.19 -1.93
C ARG A 91 -6.77 -19.77 -0.68
N GLN A 92 -5.54 -20.29 -0.77
CA GLN A 92 -4.80 -20.79 0.39
C GLN A 92 -4.51 -19.69 1.42
N ALA A 93 -4.20 -18.47 0.97
CA ALA A 93 -4.04 -17.32 1.87
C ALA A 93 -5.37 -16.91 2.52
N ASP A 94 -6.47 -16.89 1.75
CA ASP A 94 -7.82 -16.61 2.27
C ASP A 94 -8.23 -17.64 3.34
N GLU A 95 -7.97 -18.92 3.08
CA GLU A 95 -8.22 -20.03 4.01
C GLU A 95 -7.38 -19.91 5.29
N ALA A 96 -6.11 -19.52 5.16
CA ALA A 96 -5.23 -19.28 6.31
C ALA A 96 -5.75 -18.15 7.21
N ILE A 97 -6.26 -17.07 6.62
CA ILE A 97 -6.87 -15.95 7.36
C ILE A 97 -8.17 -16.41 8.04
N ALA A 98 -9.01 -17.18 7.33
CA ALA A 98 -10.22 -17.75 7.91
C ALA A 98 -9.91 -18.70 9.08
N GLU A 99 -8.85 -19.51 8.97
CA GLU A 99 -8.38 -20.35 10.07
C GLU A 99 -7.94 -19.51 11.27
N VAL A 100 -7.14 -18.47 11.05
CA VAL A 100 -6.71 -17.54 12.11
C VAL A 100 -7.89 -16.86 12.78
N LYS A 101 -8.88 -16.41 12.00
CA LYS A 101 -10.15 -15.88 12.51
C LYS A 101 -10.82 -16.89 13.45
N ASN A 102 -10.96 -18.14 13.02
CA ASN A 102 -11.59 -19.19 13.82
C ASN A 102 -10.80 -19.48 15.11
N LEU A 103 -9.47 -19.52 15.05
CA LEU A 103 -8.62 -19.73 16.21
C LEU A 103 -8.75 -18.62 17.25
N ILE A 104 -8.76 -17.37 16.79
CA ILE A 104 -8.92 -16.18 17.64
C ILE A 104 -10.33 -16.20 18.24
N ASN A 105 -11.38 -16.34 17.43
CA ASN A 105 -12.76 -16.34 17.92
C ASN A 105 -13.07 -17.51 18.85
N ARG A 106 -12.40 -18.66 18.70
CA ARG A 106 -12.52 -19.78 19.65
C ARG A 106 -11.99 -19.42 21.04
N ARG A 107 -10.95 -18.59 21.13
CA ARG A 107 -10.37 -18.16 22.41
C ARG A 107 -11.01 -16.87 22.93
N PHE A 108 -11.32 -15.96 22.03
CA PHE A 108 -11.86 -14.62 22.27
C PHE A 108 -13.02 -14.37 21.32
N PRO A 109 -14.24 -14.81 21.66
CA PRO A 109 -15.41 -14.63 20.81
C PRO A 109 -15.62 -13.17 20.42
N GLY A 110 -15.80 -12.89 19.12
CA GLY A 110 -16.04 -11.54 18.59
C GLY A 110 -14.79 -10.67 18.39
N ALA A 111 -13.65 -11.02 19.00
CA ALA A 111 -12.45 -10.19 18.98
C ALA A 111 -11.92 -9.94 17.56
N TRP A 112 -12.01 -10.93 16.66
CA TRP A 112 -11.55 -10.73 15.28
C TRP A 112 -12.31 -9.62 14.57
N ASP A 113 -13.63 -9.58 14.72
CA ASP A 113 -14.47 -8.60 14.04
C ASP A 113 -14.30 -7.21 14.66
N GLU A 114 -14.13 -7.13 15.99
CA GLU A 114 -13.77 -5.88 16.68
C GLU A 114 -12.42 -5.30 16.20
N ILE A 115 -11.40 -6.15 16.05
CA ILE A 115 -10.08 -5.76 15.52
C ILE A 115 -10.22 -5.17 14.11
N LEU A 116 -11.04 -5.79 13.25
CA LEU A 116 -11.25 -5.31 11.89
C LEU A 116 -11.98 -3.96 11.86
N ILE A 117 -13.02 -3.79 12.69
CA ILE A 117 -13.75 -2.53 12.81
C ILE A 117 -12.82 -1.41 13.28
N GLU A 118 -12.06 -1.65 14.35
CA GLU A 118 -11.12 -0.66 14.88
C GLU A 118 -10.02 -0.31 13.87
N ARG A 119 -9.49 -1.32 13.18
CA ARG A 119 -8.51 -1.10 12.10
C ARG A 119 -9.08 -0.24 10.99
N GLN A 120 -10.32 -0.50 10.56
CA GLN A 120 -10.96 0.26 9.49
C GLN A 120 -11.18 1.71 9.90
N ASP A 121 -11.65 1.96 11.13
CA ASP A 121 -11.81 3.30 11.69
C ASP A 121 -10.46 4.04 11.78
N ARG A 122 -9.39 3.36 12.22
CA ARG A 122 -8.03 3.94 12.25
C ARG A 122 -7.51 4.28 10.85
N ILE A 123 -7.76 3.44 9.85
CA ILE A 123 -7.39 3.72 8.45
C ILE A 123 -8.15 4.92 7.90
N GLU A 124 -9.45 5.01 8.17
CA GLU A 124 -10.29 6.12 7.73
C GLU A 124 -9.87 7.45 8.38
N LYS A 125 -9.64 7.45 9.70
CA LYS A 125 -9.10 8.60 10.44
C LYS A 125 -7.74 9.03 9.89
N ALA A 126 -6.84 8.09 9.59
CA ALA A 126 -5.54 8.42 8.98
C ALA A 126 -5.69 9.00 7.57
N LYS A 127 -6.64 8.49 6.77
CA LYS A 127 -6.92 8.97 5.41
C LYS A 127 -7.49 10.39 5.43
N THR A 128 -8.45 10.65 6.30
CA THR A 128 -9.07 11.97 6.47
C THR A 128 -8.07 12.99 7.04
N ALA A 129 -7.24 12.61 8.00
CA ALA A 129 -6.16 13.45 8.50
C ALA A 129 -5.19 13.84 7.37
N LYS A 130 -4.70 12.87 6.58
CA LYS A 130 -3.84 13.13 5.41
C LYS A 130 -4.50 14.02 4.36
N ALA A 131 -5.81 13.87 4.13
CA ALA A 131 -6.55 14.76 3.25
C ALA A 131 -6.55 16.20 3.77
N ARG A 132 -6.90 16.40 5.06
CA ARG A 132 -6.89 17.71 5.71
C ARG A 132 -5.50 18.37 5.71
N TYR A 133 -4.44 17.61 5.93
CA TYR A 133 -3.07 18.15 5.84
C TYR A 133 -2.76 18.66 4.43
N ARG A 134 -3.12 17.90 3.39
CA ARG A 134 -2.93 18.32 2.00
C ARG A 134 -3.74 19.55 1.63
N GLU A 135 -4.97 19.66 2.12
CA GLU A 135 -5.80 20.86 1.92
C GLU A 135 -5.17 22.09 2.59
N LYS A 136 -4.73 21.96 3.85
CA LYS A 136 -4.03 23.04 4.56
C LYS A 136 -2.73 23.47 3.88
N GLU A 137 -1.99 22.53 3.30
CA GLU A 137 -0.79 22.85 2.52
C GLU A 137 -1.16 23.65 1.27
N LYS A 138 -2.18 23.22 0.52
CA LYS A 138 -2.68 23.98 -0.64
C LYS A 138 -3.12 25.40 -0.27
N GLU A 139 -3.91 25.54 0.80
CA GLU A 139 -4.34 26.86 1.29
C GLU A 139 -3.15 27.76 1.67
N LYS A 140 -2.11 27.19 2.28
CA LYS A 140 -0.89 27.95 2.61
C LYS A 140 -0.18 28.42 1.34
N TRP A 141 0.00 27.54 0.37
CA TRP A 141 0.63 27.88 -0.91
C TRP A 141 -0.19 28.91 -1.69
N ASP A 142 -1.51 28.80 -1.69
CA ASP A 142 -2.40 29.77 -2.32
C ASP A 142 -2.30 31.16 -1.65
N LYS A 143 -2.25 31.22 -0.31
CA LYS A 143 -2.05 32.48 0.43
C LYS A 143 -0.68 33.08 0.14
N ILE A 144 0.38 32.27 0.09
CA ILE A 144 1.73 32.73 -0.25
C ILE A 144 1.75 33.29 -1.68
N PHE A 145 1.12 32.60 -2.64
CA PHE A 145 1.05 33.04 -4.03
C PHE A 145 0.26 34.35 -4.18
N GLN A 146 -0.85 34.49 -3.46
CA GLN A 146 -1.64 35.73 -3.44
C GLN A 146 -0.83 36.91 -2.86
N ILE A 147 -0.12 36.71 -1.74
CA ILE A 147 0.74 37.73 -1.15
C ILE A 147 1.87 38.11 -2.12
N ALA A 148 2.54 37.11 -2.71
CA ALA A 148 3.61 37.35 -3.68
C ALA A 148 3.13 38.12 -4.92
N ARG A 149 1.95 37.76 -5.45
CA ARG A 149 1.31 38.47 -6.57
C ARG A 149 0.99 39.91 -6.21
N ASN A 150 0.44 40.16 -5.03
CA ASN A 150 0.10 41.51 -4.58
C ASN A 150 1.35 42.37 -4.39
N ILE A 151 2.42 41.82 -3.81
CA ILE A 151 3.72 42.51 -3.67
C ILE A 151 4.30 42.84 -5.05
N LEU A 152 4.23 41.91 -6.01
CA LEU A 152 4.71 42.14 -7.38
C LEU A 152 3.94 43.27 -8.08
N ILE A 153 2.61 43.31 -7.95
CA ILE A 153 1.78 44.37 -8.55
C ILE A 153 2.09 45.72 -7.90
N LEU A 154 2.26 45.76 -6.57
CA LEU A 154 2.60 46.99 -5.85
C LEU A 154 3.99 47.51 -6.23
N SER A 155 4.99 46.63 -6.35
CA SER A 155 6.34 47.03 -6.74
C SER A 155 6.41 47.54 -8.16
N LEU A 156 5.69 46.92 -9.10
CA LEU A 156 5.57 47.39 -10.48
C LEU A 156 4.84 48.74 -10.56
N GLY A 157 3.77 48.93 -9.79
CA GLY A 157 3.05 50.20 -9.72
C GLY A 157 3.93 51.35 -9.19
N LEU A 158 4.66 51.11 -8.08
CA LEU A 158 5.59 52.09 -7.52
C LEU A 158 6.75 52.39 -8.48
N GLY A 159 7.30 51.37 -9.14
CA GLY A 159 8.35 51.53 -10.16
C GLY A 159 7.89 52.39 -11.34
N ALA A 160 6.67 52.16 -11.85
CA ALA A 160 6.11 52.96 -12.94
C ALA A 160 5.90 54.43 -12.54
N ILE A 161 5.44 54.69 -11.32
CA ILE A 161 5.27 56.05 -10.78
C ILE A 161 6.63 56.76 -10.66
N LEU A 162 7.66 56.08 -10.15
CA LEU A 162 9.00 56.65 -10.05
C LEU A 162 9.59 56.98 -11.42
N ILE A 163 9.44 56.09 -12.41
CA ILE A 163 9.88 56.33 -13.79
C ILE A 163 9.15 57.54 -14.38
N PHE A 164 7.83 57.65 -14.16
CA PHE A 164 7.04 58.79 -14.62
C PHE A 164 7.52 60.12 -14.01
N ILE A 165 7.79 60.15 -12.70
CA ILE A 165 8.31 61.33 -12.02
C ILE A 165 9.67 61.73 -12.60
N ILE A 166 10.58 60.78 -12.80
CA ILE A 166 11.91 61.05 -13.39
C ILE A 166 11.75 61.61 -14.81
N MET A 167 10.91 61.02 -15.66
CA MET A 167 10.68 61.53 -17.01
C MET A 167 10.03 62.92 -17.03
N SER A 168 9.16 63.24 -16.05
CA SER A 168 8.54 64.57 -15.95
C SER A 168 9.51 65.68 -15.52
N LYS A 169 10.61 65.33 -14.85
CA LYS A 169 11.65 66.26 -14.38
C LYS A 169 12.76 66.52 -15.41
N VAL A 170 12.91 65.61 -16.38
CA VAL A 170 13.94 65.65 -17.43
C VAL A 170 13.46 66.40 -18.70
N LYS A 171 12.19 66.80 -18.74
CA LYS A 171 11.59 67.64 -19.79
C LYS A 171 11.59 69.11 -19.37
#